data_AF-A0A2E6VMV3-F1
#
_entry.id   AF-A0A2E6VMV3-F1
#
_cell.length_a   1.000
_cell.length_b   1.000
_cell.length_c   1.000
_cell.angle_alpha   90.00
_cell.angle_beta   90.00
_cell.angle_gamma   90.00
#
_symmetry.space_group_name_H-M   'P 1'
#
loop_
_entity.id
_entity.type
_entity.pdbx_description
1 polymer ?
#
loop_
_entity_poly.entity_id
_entity_poly.type
_entity_poly.pdbx_seq_one_letter_code
_entity_poly.pdbx_strand_id
1 'polypeptide(L)'
;MNDPTPYPPPDTFLLELIDHMNLAFPACLHKAQVHFKRLQSEPLRVALTDLQGEPIPEAPPRIPLGHRDEEILDAINAIVGDLAHSVLQHGNVSLEEGYWDIFPDDVHGGTHVYLVEKGNEDMVRMKRTFDQSELSWLLFTPKLYEALGAQIETIQQRQQELSALLEGVQDFRFDLAKGKLELIKDGGHIQLEVHLLGSWLQGTGGFLWGWANPNCPAPISEAITRFKEKNSQPGLRLFYKPEVGGPESMAHLLSEHAALEVGLRGTLRIPFSSENGSGFMYLGVTETP
;
A
#
# COMPACT_ATOMS: atom_id res chain seq x y z
N MET A 1 -13.84 -2.15 35.71
CA MET A 1 -13.07 -3.14 34.94
C MET A 1 -13.46 -2.93 33.50
N ASN A 2 -12.54 -2.50 32.64
CA ASN A 2 -12.82 -2.46 31.21
C ASN A 2 -12.84 -3.92 30.75
N ASP A 3 -13.94 -4.36 30.15
CA ASP A 3 -13.96 -5.65 29.47
C ASP A 3 -12.83 -5.66 28.42
N PRO A 4 -12.01 -6.72 28.37
CA PRO A 4 -10.98 -6.82 27.35
C PRO A 4 -11.64 -6.77 25.97
N THR A 5 -11.18 -5.87 25.12
CA THR A 5 -11.64 -5.77 23.74
C THR A 5 -11.51 -7.15 23.08
N PRO A 6 -12.57 -7.70 22.46
CA PRO A 6 -12.49 -9.01 21.83
C PRO A 6 -11.43 -9.01 20.72
N TYR A 7 -10.66 -10.09 20.65
CA TYR A 7 -9.62 -10.24 19.62
C TYR A 7 -10.24 -10.30 18.22
N PRO A 8 -9.65 -9.66 17.19
CA PRO A 8 -10.24 -9.63 15.84
C PRO A 8 -10.49 -11.04 15.27
N PRO A 9 -11.54 -11.23 14.45
CA PRO A 9 -11.81 -12.51 13.80
C PRO A 9 -10.77 -12.85 12.72
N PRO A 10 -10.62 -14.13 12.33
CA PRO A 10 -9.59 -14.55 11.36
C PRO A 10 -9.68 -13.82 10.02
N ASP A 11 -10.91 -13.54 9.55
CA ASP A 11 -11.18 -12.87 8.28
C ASP A 11 -10.45 -11.53 8.14
N THR A 12 -10.25 -10.78 9.24
CA THR A 12 -9.53 -9.50 9.22
C THR A 12 -8.09 -9.67 8.76
N PHE A 13 -7.42 -10.73 9.22
CA PHE A 13 -6.02 -10.98 8.93
C PHE A 13 -5.81 -11.76 7.63
N LEU A 14 -6.81 -12.53 7.16
CA LEU A 14 -6.70 -13.29 5.91
C LEU A 14 -6.55 -12.40 4.68
N LEU A 15 -7.30 -11.29 4.60
CA LEU A 15 -7.15 -10.33 3.51
C LEU A 15 -5.79 -9.62 3.58
N GLU A 16 -5.33 -9.29 4.78
CA GLU A 16 -4.01 -8.70 5.00
C GLU A 16 -2.89 -9.66 4.58
N LEU A 17 -3.04 -10.96 4.87
CA LEU A 17 -2.12 -11.99 4.42
C LEU A 17 -2.06 -12.05 2.89
N ILE A 18 -3.21 -12.05 2.20
CA ILE A 18 -3.26 -12.05 0.73
C ILE A 18 -2.54 -10.82 0.15
N ASP A 19 -2.77 -9.64 0.73
CA ASP A 19 -2.10 -8.39 0.31
C ASP A 19 -0.57 -8.49 0.44
N HIS A 20 -0.07 -8.99 1.58
CA HIS A 20 1.37 -9.13 1.79
C HIS A 20 1.99 -10.25 0.95
N MET A 21 1.24 -11.31 0.65
CA MET A 21 1.67 -12.32 -0.31
C MET A 21 1.85 -11.74 -1.71
N ASN A 22 0.95 -10.86 -2.16
CA ASN A 22 1.11 -10.14 -3.43
C ASN A 22 2.26 -9.12 -3.42
N LEU A 23 2.71 -8.69 -2.25
CA LEU A 23 3.95 -7.93 -2.10
C LEU A 23 5.19 -8.81 -2.09
N ALA A 24 5.16 -10.00 -1.50
CA ALA A 24 6.35 -10.84 -1.32
C ALA A 24 6.88 -11.44 -2.64
N PHE A 25 6.03 -11.58 -3.65
CA PHE A 25 6.37 -12.24 -4.91
C PHE A 25 6.61 -11.24 -6.07
N PRO A 26 7.41 -11.61 -7.09
CA PRO A 26 7.67 -10.76 -8.25
C PRO A 26 6.45 -10.43 -9.12
N ALA A 27 5.33 -11.14 -8.94
CA ALA A 27 4.06 -10.90 -9.58
C ALA A 27 2.94 -11.36 -8.64
N CYS A 28 1.72 -10.85 -8.84
CA CYS A 28 0.56 -11.30 -8.07
C CYS A 28 0.32 -12.80 -8.24
N LEU A 29 -0.10 -13.45 -7.15
CA LEU A 29 -0.25 -14.89 -7.10
C LEU A 29 -1.65 -15.33 -7.55
N HIS A 30 -1.67 -16.40 -8.33
CA HIS A 30 -2.86 -17.18 -8.61
C HIS A 30 -3.13 -18.13 -7.46
N LYS A 31 -2.08 -18.84 -7.00
CA LYS A 31 -2.15 -19.71 -5.81
C LYS A 31 -1.00 -19.40 -4.87
N ALA A 32 -1.22 -19.59 -3.58
CA ALA A 32 -0.21 -19.38 -2.56
C ALA A 32 -0.36 -20.37 -1.41
N GLN A 33 0.78 -20.78 -0.84
CA GLN A 33 0.82 -21.54 0.40
C GLN A 33 1.70 -20.84 1.42
N VAL A 34 1.17 -20.69 2.62
CA VAL A 34 1.85 -20.06 3.75
C VAL A 34 2.04 -21.11 4.83
N HIS A 35 3.25 -21.66 4.92
CA HIS A 35 3.58 -22.72 5.87
C HIS A 35 3.98 -22.14 7.22
N PHE A 36 3.59 -22.81 8.29
CA PHE A 36 3.94 -22.39 9.64
C PHE A 36 4.19 -23.60 10.54
N LYS A 37 4.84 -23.32 11.67
CA LYS A 37 5.05 -24.28 12.75
C LYS A 37 4.99 -23.59 14.09
N ARG A 38 4.50 -24.30 15.10
CA ARG A 38 4.52 -23.86 16.50
C ARG A 38 5.94 -23.62 16.99
N LEU A 39 6.12 -22.51 17.69
CA LEU A 39 7.36 -22.19 18.36
C LEU A 39 7.52 -23.03 19.62
N GLN A 40 8.66 -23.70 19.77
CA GLN A 40 8.95 -24.48 20.99
C GLN A 40 9.05 -23.59 22.24
N SER A 41 9.50 -22.35 22.08
CA SER A 41 9.63 -21.36 23.16
C SER A 41 8.29 -20.74 23.58
N GLU A 42 7.28 -20.78 22.71
CA GLU A 42 5.99 -20.10 22.90
C GLU A 42 4.85 -21.02 22.44
N PRO A 43 4.31 -21.89 23.32
CA PRO A 43 3.43 -22.99 22.93
C PRO A 43 2.07 -22.56 22.35
N LEU A 44 1.73 -21.27 22.44
CA LEU A 44 0.51 -20.69 21.88
C LEU A 44 0.77 -19.90 20.59
N ARG A 45 2.01 -19.82 20.12
CA ARG A 45 2.39 -19.08 18.93
C ARG A 45 2.93 -20.00 17.84
N VAL A 46 2.58 -19.66 16.61
CA VAL A 46 3.18 -20.24 15.42
C VAL A 46 4.04 -19.19 14.73
N ALA A 47 5.00 -19.65 13.95
CA ALA A 47 5.83 -18.80 13.10
C ALA A 47 5.81 -19.33 11.67
N LEU A 48 5.96 -18.41 10.73
CA LEU A 48 6.17 -18.68 9.32
C LEU A 48 7.42 -19.57 9.14
N THR A 49 7.30 -20.61 8.32
CA THR A 49 8.43 -21.48 7.96
C THR A 49 8.77 -21.47 6.49
N ASP A 50 7.78 -21.29 5.61
CA ASP A 50 7.99 -21.28 4.16
C ASP A 50 6.85 -20.53 3.44
N LEU A 51 7.15 -19.99 2.26
CA LEU A 51 6.19 -19.34 1.37
C LEU A 51 6.31 -19.94 -0.02
N GLN A 52 5.19 -20.38 -0.58
CA GLN A 52 5.13 -20.88 -1.96
C GLN A 52 4.05 -20.14 -2.73
N GLY A 53 4.26 -19.97 -4.03
CA GLY A 53 3.34 -19.22 -4.87
C GLY A 53 3.44 -19.59 -6.34
N GLU A 54 2.28 -19.67 -7.00
CA GLU A 54 2.15 -19.76 -8.45
C GLU A 54 1.65 -18.40 -8.95
N PRO A 55 2.41 -17.67 -9.80
CA PRO A 55 1.98 -16.37 -10.30
C PRO A 55 0.78 -16.51 -11.25
N ILE A 56 -0.04 -15.46 -11.33
CA ILE A 56 -1.07 -15.35 -12.36
C ILE A 56 -0.38 -15.33 -13.74
N PRO A 57 -0.79 -16.20 -14.68
CA PRO A 57 -0.27 -16.17 -16.03
C PRO A 57 -0.43 -14.78 -16.65
N GLU A 58 0.64 -14.25 -17.23
CA GLU A 58 0.65 -12.93 -17.91
C GLU A 58 0.33 -11.72 -17.02
N ALA A 59 0.30 -11.89 -15.68
CA ALA A 59 0.13 -10.74 -14.80
C ALA A 59 1.31 -9.76 -14.93
N PRO A 60 1.02 -8.45 -14.79
CA PRO A 60 2.08 -7.45 -14.75
C PRO A 60 3.04 -7.75 -13.59
N PRO A 61 4.36 -7.52 -13.78
CA PRO A 61 5.31 -7.68 -12.70
C PRO A 61 5.01 -6.68 -11.57
N ARG A 62 5.31 -7.09 -10.33
CA ARG A 62 5.28 -6.22 -9.16
C ARG A 62 6.20 -5.02 -9.41
N ILE A 63 5.64 -3.82 -9.33
CA ILE A 63 6.43 -2.58 -9.36
C ILE A 63 7.17 -2.44 -8.02
N PRO A 64 8.48 -2.12 -8.01
CA PRO A 64 9.21 -1.89 -6.77
C PRO A 64 8.62 -0.71 -5.99
N LEU A 65 7.84 -1.00 -4.95
CA LEU A 65 7.29 0.00 -4.03
C LEU A 65 8.28 0.36 -2.91
N GLY A 66 9.46 -0.29 -2.90
CA GLY A 66 10.58 -0.03 -1.98
C GLY A 66 10.42 -0.57 -0.56
N HIS A 67 9.52 -1.54 -0.36
CA HIS A 67 9.56 -2.40 0.83
C HIS A 67 10.79 -3.30 0.77
N ARG A 68 11.43 -3.55 1.92
CA ARG A 68 12.49 -4.56 2.01
C ARG A 68 11.87 -5.94 2.14
N ASP A 69 12.49 -6.95 1.54
CA ASP A 69 11.99 -8.33 1.62
C ASP A 69 11.87 -8.80 3.08
N GLU A 70 12.83 -8.43 3.94
CA GLU A 70 12.79 -8.70 5.39
C GLU A 70 11.55 -8.10 6.06
N GLU A 71 11.18 -6.86 5.72
CA GLU A 71 9.99 -6.20 6.31
C GLU A 71 8.70 -6.89 5.88
N ILE A 72 8.63 -7.35 4.63
CA ILE A 72 7.47 -8.08 4.14
C ILE A 72 7.37 -9.44 4.84
N LEU A 73 8.47 -10.18 4.99
CA LEU A 73 8.49 -11.47 5.67
C LEU A 73 8.16 -11.34 7.17
N ASP A 74 8.66 -10.30 7.84
CA ASP A 74 8.34 -10.01 9.24
C ASP A 74 6.84 -9.71 9.40
N ALA A 75 6.26 -8.92 8.50
CA ALA A 75 4.82 -8.62 8.49
C ALA A 75 3.99 -9.89 8.27
N ILE A 76 4.33 -10.73 7.28
CA ILE A 76 3.65 -12.00 7.04
C ILE A 76 3.75 -12.91 8.26
N ASN A 77 4.92 -13.01 8.87
CA ASN A 77 5.12 -13.82 10.07
C ASN A 77 4.26 -13.33 11.26
N ALA A 78 4.16 -12.00 11.46
CA ALA A 78 3.27 -11.42 12.46
C ALA A 78 1.79 -11.76 12.19
N ILE A 79 1.34 -11.57 10.95
CA ILE A 79 -0.03 -11.90 10.51
C ILE A 79 -0.34 -13.39 10.72
N VAL A 80 0.59 -14.28 10.41
CA VAL A 80 0.46 -15.73 10.64
C VAL A 80 0.29 -16.05 12.13
N GLY A 81 1.07 -15.40 13.00
CA GLY A 81 0.93 -15.52 14.45
C GLY A 81 -0.43 -15.05 14.96
N ASP A 82 -0.89 -13.87 14.50
CA ASP A 82 -2.17 -13.29 14.87
C ASP A 82 -3.37 -14.10 14.33
N LEU A 83 -3.25 -14.65 13.12
CA LEU A 83 -4.22 -15.58 12.54
C LEU A 83 -4.39 -16.83 13.40
N ALA A 84 -3.28 -17.48 13.77
CA ALA A 84 -3.33 -18.67 14.61
C ALA A 84 -3.91 -18.37 15.99
N HIS A 85 -3.58 -17.21 16.57
CA HIS A 85 -4.17 -16.76 17.83
C HIS A 85 -5.69 -16.54 17.69
N SER A 86 -6.12 -15.90 16.62
CA SER A 86 -7.55 -15.68 16.33
C SER A 86 -8.31 -17.00 16.18
N VAL A 87 -7.76 -17.96 15.43
CA VAL A 87 -8.34 -19.31 15.26
C VAL A 87 -8.47 -20.03 16.61
N LEU A 88 -7.48 -19.91 17.49
CA LEU A 88 -7.56 -20.48 18.84
C LEU A 88 -8.67 -19.81 19.66
N GLN A 89 -8.74 -18.48 19.67
CA GLN A 89 -9.72 -17.74 20.48
C GLN A 89 -11.17 -17.99 20.02
N HIS A 90 -11.41 -18.03 18.71
CA HIS A 90 -12.77 -18.13 18.15
C HIS A 90 -13.21 -19.56 17.85
N GLY A 91 -12.27 -20.45 17.51
CA GLY A 91 -12.54 -21.84 17.14
C GLY A 91 -12.15 -22.87 18.20
N ASN A 92 -11.41 -22.48 19.24
CA ASN A 92 -10.78 -23.38 20.21
C ASN A 92 -9.91 -24.46 19.54
N VAL A 93 -9.29 -24.10 18.40
CA VAL A 93 -8.38 -24.97 17.64
C VAL A 93 -6.96 -24.50 17.85
N SER A 94 -6.13 -25.38 18.43
CA SER A 94 -4.69 -25.15 18.59
C SER A 94 -3.94 -25.72 17.39
N LEU A 95 -3.00 -24.96 16.84
CA LEU A 95 -2.27 -25.33 15.63
C LEU A 95 -0.83 -25.72 15.95
N GLU A 96 -0.37 -26.86 15.46
CA GLU A 96 1.00 -27.37 15.66
C GLU A 96 1.90 -27.13 14.44
N GLU A 97 1.47 -27.58 13.27
CA GLU A 97 2.17 -27.43 11.98
C GLU A 97 1.13 -27.51 10.87
N GLY A 98 1.32 -26.75 9.78
CA GLY A 98 0.38 -26.76 8.67
C GLY A 98 0.70 -25.73 7.60
N TYR A 99 -0.32 -25.40 6.80
CA TYR A 99 -0.27 -24.30 5.85
C TYR A 99 -1.64 -23.69 5.57
N TRP A 100 -1.65 -22.40 5.21
CA TRP A 100 -2.83 -21.76 4.61
C TRP A 100 -2.72 -21.91 3.11
N ASP A 101 -3.72 -22.53 2.48
CA ASP A 101 -3.81 -22.75 1.04
C ASP A 101 -4.76 -21.71 0.44
N ILE A 102 -4.25 -20.85 -0.43
CA ILE A 102 -4.96 -19.70 -1.03
C ILE A 102 -5.02 -19.92 -2.53
N PHE A 103 -6.22 -19.96 -3.12
CA PHE A 103 -6.40 -20.23 -4.55
C PHE A 103 -7.72 -19.63 -5.05
N PRO A 104 -7.88 -19.38 -6.37
CA PRO A 104 -9.07 -18.72 -6.87
C PRO A 104 -10.29 -19.65 -6.81
N ASP A 105 -11.46 -19.03 -6.70
CA ASP A 105 -12.73 -19.67 -7.04
C ASP A 105 -12.97 -19.48 -8.54
N ASP A 106 -12.61 -20.48 -9.35
CA ASP A 106 -12.76 -20.44 -10.81
C ASP A 106 -14.22 -20.35 -11.29
N VAL A 107 -15.19 -20.63 -10.41
CA VAL A 107 -16.62 -20.63 -10.74
C VAL A 107 -17.24 -19.26 -10.50
N HIS A 108 -16.91 -18.63 -9.37
CA HIS A 108 -17.55 -17.38 -8.93
C HIS A 108 -16.62 -16.16 -8.95
N GLY A 109 -15.34 -16.34 -9.31
CA GLY A 109 -14.35 -15.27 -9.40
C GLY A 109 -13.95 -14.70 -8.03
N GLY A 110 -14.03 -15.51 -6.98
CA GLY A 110 -13.59 -15.21 -5.63
C GLY A 110 -12.23 -15.82 -5.29
N THR A 111 -11.92 -15.94 -3.99
CA THR A 111 -10.70 -16.61 -3.49
C THR A 111 -11.03 -17.52 -2.33
N HIS A 112 -10.65 -18.79 -2.45
CA HIS A 112 -10.71 -19.75 -1.37
C HIS A 112 -9.45 -19.67 -0.51
N VAL A 113 -9.64 -19.75 0.80
CA VAL A 113 -8.58 -19.89 1.80
C VAL A 113 -8.89 -21.05 2.72
N TYR A 114 -8.03 -22.06 2.71
CA TYR A 114 -8.13 -23.23 3.57
C TYR A 114 -7.00 -23.24 4.59
N LEU A 115 -7.36 -23.44 5.85
CA LEU A 115 -6.42 -23.76 6.91
C LEU A 115 -6.23 -25.28 6.93
N VAL A 116 -5.03 -25.76 6.62
CA VAL A 116 -4.70 -27.18 6.66
C VAL A 116 -3.72 -27.46 7.79
N GLU A 117 -4.11 -28.33 8.71
CA GLU A 117 -3.20 -28.89 9.70
C GLU A 117 -2.53 -30.13 9.13
N LYS A 118 -1.21 -30.19 9.25
CA LYS A 118 -0.39 -31.27 8.71
C LYS A 118 -0.35 -32.43 9.70
N GLY A 119 -0.56 -33.64 9.19
CA GLY A 119 -0.58 -34.87 9.99
C GLY A 119 -0.25 -36.10 9.15
N ASN A 120 -0.67 -37.29 9.61
CA ASN A 120 -0.62 -38.50 8.78
C ASN A 120 -1.56 -38.40 7.57
N GLU A 121 -2.68 -37.70 7.76
CA GLU A 121 -3.56 -37.21 6.71
C GLU A 121 -3.77 -35.72 6.96
N ASP A 122 -3.56 -34.91 5.92
CA ASP A 122 -3.81 -33.46 5.98
C ASP A 122 -5.29 -33.21 6.27
N MET A 123 -5.56 -32.35 7.26
CA MET A 123 -6.91 -32.06 7.70
C MET A 123 -7.24 -30.58 7.57
N VAL A 124 -8.31 -30.26 6.85
CA VAL A 124 -8.82 -28.90 6.73
C VAL A 124 -9.54 -28.51 8.02
N ARG A 125 -9.03 -27.49 8.73
CA ARG A 125 -9.62 -26.97 9.98
C ARG A 125 -10.53 -25.77 9.75
N MET A 126 -10.31 -25.00 8.69
CA MET A 126 -11.11 -23.84 8.34
C MET A 126 -11.20 -23.72 6.83
N LYS A 127 -12.35 -23.27 6.35
CA LYS A 127 -12.58 -22.89 4.95
C LYS A 127 -13.23 -21.52 4.91
N ARG A 128 -12.70 -20.64 4.06
CA ARG A 128 -13.28 -19.33 3.80
C ARG A 128 -13.24 -19.06 2.30
N THR A 129 -14.30 -18.47 1.76
CA THR A 129 -14.35 -18.02 0.36
C THR A 129 -14.62 -16.53 0.38
N PHE A 130 -13.68 -15.71 -0.08
CA PHE A 130 -13.86 -14.27 -0.26
C PHE A 130 -14.50 -13.99 -1.61
N ASP A 131 -15.57 -13.20 -1.62
CA ASP A 131 -16.18 -12.75 -2.86
C ASP A 131 -15.48 -11.51 -3.44
N GLN A 132 -15.87 -11.10 -4.65
CA GLN A 132 -15.28 -9.93 -5.33
C GLN A 132 -15.44 -8.62 -4.56
N SER A 133 -16.52 -8.48 -3.77
CA SER A 133 -16.74 -7.27 -2.96
C SER A 133 -15.75 -7.19 -1.81
N GLU A 134 -15.40 -8.33 -1.21
CA GLU A 134 -14.38 -8.43 -0.16
C GLU A 134 -12.97 -8.28 -0.73
N LEU A 135 -12.69 -8.89 -1.88
CA LEU A 135 -11.40 -8.74 -2.56
C LEU A 135 -11.13 -7.31 -3.04
N SER A 136 -12.18 -6.48 -3.18
CA SER A 136 -11.99 -5.05 -3.45
C SER A 136 -11.30 -4.29 -2.30
N TRP A 137 -11.16 -4.92 -1.12
CA TRP A 137 -10.42 -4.38 0.03
C TRP A 137 -8.91 -4.57 -0.06
N LEU A 138 -8.42 -5.36 -1.01
CA LEU A 138 -7.00 -5.55 -1.26
C LEU A 138 -6.36 -4.26 -1.80
N LEU A 139 -5.15 -3.97 -1.33
CA LEU A 139 -4.33 -2.85 -1.76
C LEU A 139 -3.41 -3.24 -2.93
N PHE A 140 -2.80 -4.42 -2.87
CA PHE A 140 -1.76 -4.83 -3.81
C PHE A 140 -2.31 -5.85 -4.79
N THR A 141 -2.72 -5.36 -5.97
CA THR A 141 -3.43 -6.16 -6.97
C THR A 141 -2.79 -6.05 -8.36
N PRO A 142 -3.09 -6.99 -9.28
CA PRO A 142 -2.60 -6.89 -10.66
C PRO A 142 -2.97 -5.57 -11.31
N LYS A 143 -4.20 -5.08 -11.07
CA LYS A 143 -4.71 -3.84 -11.64
C LYS A 143 -3.95 -2.60 -11.15
N LEU A 144 -3.52 -2.60 -9.89
CA LEU A 144 -2.66 -1.55 -9.36
C LEU A 144 -1.30 -1.56 -10.07
N TYR A 145 -0.67 -2.73 -10.17
CA TYR A 145 0.65 -2.84 -10.81
C TYR A 145 0.61 -2.52 -12.30
N GLU A 146 -0.47 -2.89 -12.99
CA GLU A 146 -0.72 -2.47 -14.37
C GLU A 146 -0.81 -0.95 -14.48
N ALA A 147 -1.62 -0.31 -13.63
CA ALA A 147 -1.81 1.14 -13.65
C ALA A 147 -0.50 1.91 -13.38
N LEU A 148 0.29 1.46 -12.41
CA LEU A 148 1.59 2.07 -12.09
C LEU A 148 2.64 1.78 -13.17
N GLY A 149 2.69 0.54 -13.66
CA GLY A 149 3.69 0.08 -14.62
C GLY A 149 3.53 0.70 -16.00
N ALA A 150 2.29 0.89 -16.47
CA ALA A 150 1.98 1.45 -17.79
C ALA A 150 2.49 2.89 -17.99
N GLN A 151 2.87 3.58 -16.91
CA GLN A 151 3.15 5.01 -16.92
C GLN A 151 4.58 5.38 -16.50
N ILE A 152 5.40 4.40 -16.13
CA ILE A 152 6.68 4.66 -15.45
C ILE A 152 7.66 5.48 -16.31
N GLU A 153 7.71 5.22 -17.62
CA GLU A 153 8.58 5.96 -18.54
C GLU A 153 8.13 7.42 -18.69
N THR A 154 6.81 7.66 -18.76
CA THR A 154 6.25 9.02 -18.87
C THR A 154 6.47 9.80 -17.58
N ILE A 155 6.32 9.16 -16.42
CA ILE A 155 6.64 9.73 -15.11
C ILE A 155 8.10 10.17 -15.07
N GLN A 156 9.03 9.27 -15.44
CA GLN A 156 10.46 9.54 -15.43
C GLN A 156 10.82 10.72 -16.34
N GLN A 157 10.26 10.77 -17.55
CA GLN A 157 10.49 11.88 -18.47
C GLN A 157 10.02 13.22 -17.87
N ARG A 158 8.79 13.26 -17.35
CA ARG A 158 8.23 14.47 -16.72
C ARG A 158 9.06 14.94 -15.53
N GLN A 159 9.53 14.00 -14.71
CA GLN A 159 10.34 14.32 -13.54
C GLN A 159 11.73 14.85 -13.94
N GLN A 160 12.32 14.36 -15.04
CA GLN A 160 13.57 14.89 -15.59
C GLN A 160 13.39 16.33 -16.09
N GLU A 161 12.31 16.60 -16.84
CA GLU A 161 12.00 17.96 -17.32
C GLU A 161 11.77 18.94 -16.17
N LEU A 162 11.04 18.52 -15.13
CA LEU A 162 10.85 19.32 -13.92
C LEU A 162 12.17 19.54 -13.18
N SER A 163 13.02 18.51 -13.06
CA SER A 163 14.32 18.62 -12.39
C SER A 163 15.23 19.64 -13.07
N ALA A 164 15.25 19.69 -14.41
CA ALA A 164 15.96 20.71 -15.16
C ALA A 164 15.44 22.13 -14.88
N LEU A 165 14.12 22.30 -14.74
CA LEU A 165 13.53 23.59 -14.35
C LEU A 165 13.95 24.01 -12.93
N LEU A 166 14.15 23.06 -12.02
CA LEU A 166 14.55 23.33 -10.63
C LEU A 166 16.06 23.55 -10.46
N GLU A 167 16.85 23.44 -11.52
CA GLU A 167 18.28 23.70 -11.45
C GLU A 167 18.56 25.13 -10.94
N GLY A 168 19.46 25.25 -9.97
CA GLY A 168 19.84 26.51 -9.34
C GLY A 168 18.84 27.08 -8.32
N VAL A 169 17.78 26.35 -7.95
CA VAL A 169 16.92 26.72 -6.80
C VAL A 169 17.72 26.60 -5.51
N GLN A 170 17.71 27.68 -4.71
CA GLN A 170 18.42 27.76 -3.43
C GLN A 170 17.49 27.68 -2.22
N ASP A 171 16.26 28.18 -2.36
CA ASP A 171 15.26 28.25 -1.29
C ASP A 171 13.85 28.27 -1.88
N PHE A 172 12.83 28.08 -1.04
CA PHE A 172 11.43 28.12 -1.45
C PHE A 172 10.53 28.75 -0.38
N ARG A 173 9.38 29.28 -0.82
CA ARG A 173 8.30 29.71 0.06
C ARG A 173 6.98 29.15 -0.44
N PHE A 174 6.21 28.56 0.47
CA PHE A 174 4.95 27.94 0.12
C PHE A 174 3.77 28.65 0.79
N ASP A 175 2.88 29.20 -0.02
CA ASP A 175 1.58 29.72 0.40
C ASP A 175 0.52 28.64 0.15
N LEU A 176 0.29 27.79 1.16
CA LEU A 176 -0.67 26.69 1.13
C LEU A 176 -2.10 27.20 0.84
N ALA A 177 -2.47 28.36 1.38
CA ALA A 177 -3.82 28.91 1.22
C ALA A 177 -4.10 29.31 -0.23
N LYS A 178 -3.06 29.73 -0.97
CA LYS A 178 -3.18 30.12 -2.38
C LYS A 178 -2.72 29.05 -3.37
N GLY A 179 -2.16 27.94 -2.91
CA GLY A 179 -1.57 26.93 -3.79
C GLY A 179 -0.40 27.46 -4.59
N LYS A 180 0.42 28.33 -3.99
CA LYS A 180 1.53 28.98 -4.67
C LYS A 180 2.86 28.62 -4.04
N LEU A 181 3.79 28.15 -4.87
CA LEU A 181 5.17 27.90 -4.49
C LEU A 181 6.06 28.92 -5.17
N GLU A 182 6.78 29.71 -4.38
CA GLU A 182 7.84 30.59 -4.86
C GLU A 182 9.18 29.86 -4.72
N LEU A 183 9.90 29.70 -5.82
CA LEU A 183 11.24 29.13 -5.87
C LEU A 183 12.25 30.27 -6.04
N ILE A 184 13.25 30.33 -5.15
CA ILE A 184 14.25 31.40 -5.12
C ILE A 184 15.51 30.90 -5.83
N LYS A 185 16.00 31.69 -6.80
CA LYS A 185 17.21 31.42 -7.59
C LYS A 185 18.15 32.64 -7.58
N ASP A 186 19.40 32.43 -7.99
CA ASP A 186 20.32 33.54 -8.24
C ASP A 186 19.73 34.50 -9.29
N GLY A 187 19.42 35.73 -8.85
CA GLY A 187 18.90 36.78 -9.72
C GLY A 187 17.38 36.82 -9.92
N GLY A 188 16.58 36.00 -9.21
CA GLY A 188 15.12 36.09 -9.31
C GLY A 188 14.33 35.05 -8.52
N HIS A 189 13.02 35.01 -8.77
CA HIS A 189 12.11 34.00 -8.23
C HIS A 189 11.18 33.48 -9.33
N ILE A 190 10.79 32.21 -9.23
CA ILE A 190 9.80 31.56 -10.09
C ILE A 190 8.58 31.26 -9.22
N GLN A 191 7.40 31.70 -9.65
CA GLN A 191 6.15 31.34 -8.97
C GLN A 191 5.46 30.22 -9.73
N LEU A 192 5.15 29.14 -9.03
CA LEU A 192 4.43 27.97 -9.54
C LEU A 192 3.08 27.85 -8.85
N GLU A 193 2.09 27.39 -9.60
CA GLU A 193 0.84 26.89 -9.06
C GLU A 193 0.97 25.40 -8.77
N VAL A 194 0.50 24.99 -7.59
CA VAL A 194 0.71 23.63 -7.08
C VAL A 194 -0.55 23.06 -6.42
N HIS A 195 -0.70 21.74 -6.52
CA HIS A 195 -1.70 20.95 -5.82
C HIS A 195 -1.03 20.05 -4.78
N LEU A 196 -1.64 19.90 -3.60
CA LEU A 196 -1.18 18.93 -2.62
C LEU A 196 -1.65 17.53 -3.03
N LEU A 197 -0.70 16.67 -3.39
CA LEU A 197 -0.98 15.27 -3.74
C LEU A 197 -1.10 14.42 -2.48
N GLY A 198 -0.20 14.65 -1.51
CA GLY A 198 -0.24 14.02 -0.20
C GLY A 198 1.00 14.31 0.63
N SER A 199 1.10 13.65 1.78
CA SER A 199 2.23 13.78 2.70
C SER A 199 2.58 12.43 3.32
N TRP A 200 3.86 12.12 3.37
CA TRP A 200 4.39 10.93 4.06
C TRP A 200 5.11 11.33 5.34
N LEU A 201 4.88 10.59 6.42
CA LEU A 201 5.47 10.82 7.74
C LEU A 201 6.39 9.67 8.14
N GLN A 202 7.63 9.99 8.55
CA GLN A 202 8.62 8.99 8.96
C GLN A 202 8.22 8.27 10.25
N GLY A 203 7.62 9.00 11.21
CA GLY A 203 7.27 8.43 12.52
C GLY A 203 6.18 7.37 12.45
N THR A 204 5.25 7.48 11.50
CA THR A 204 4.17 6.50 11.31
C THR A 204 4.42 5.54 10.15
N GLY A 205 5.35 5.86 9.24
CA GLY A 205 5.50 5.13 7.99
C GLY A 205 4.23 5.19 7.14
N GLY A 206 3.50 6.31 7.19
CA GLY A 206 2.18 6.46 6.57
C GLY A 206 2.14 7.59 5.55
N PHE A 207 1.43 7.35 4.45
CA PHE A 207 1.09 8.35 3.45
C PHE A 207 -0.38 8.75 3.56
N LEU A 208 -0.63 10.04 3.75
CA LEU A 208 -1.96 10.65 3.77
C LEU A 208 -2.19 11.40 2.46
N TRP A 209 -3.25 11.06 1.74
CA TRP A 209 -3.60 11.76 0.50
C TRP A 209 -4.03 13.22 0.79
N GLY A 210 -3.76 14.12 -0.15
CA GLY A 210 -4.08 15.55 -0.02
C GLY A 210 -5.58 15.82 0.12
N TRP A 211 -6.44 15.01 -0.51
CA TRP A 211 -7.91 15.08 -0.35
C TRP A 211 -8.39 14.56 1.01
N ALA A 212 -7.59 13.76 1.71
CA ALA A 212 -7.92 13.20 3.02
C ALA A 212 -7.44 14.09 4.17
N ASN A 213 -6.58 15.08 3.89
CA ASN A 213 -6.07 16.00 4.91
C ASN A 213 -7.13 17.07 5.25
N PRO A 214 -7.68 17.08 6.48
CA PRO A 214 -8.75 18.01 6.86
C PRO A 214 -8.29 19.47 6.92
N ASN A 215 -6.97 19.71 7.00
CA ASN A 215 -6.39 21.05 7.04
C ASN A 215 -5.99 21.57 5.65
N CYS A 216 -6.22 20.77 4.60
CA CYS A 216 -5.87 21.11 3.23
C CYS A 216 -6.99 21.95 2.57
N PRO A 217 -6.71 23.20 2.14
CA PRO A 217 -7.69 24.00 1.42
C PRO A 217 -8.20 23.30 0.14
N ALA A 218 -9.50 23.40 -0.13
CA ALA A 218 -10.12 22.76 -1.30
C ALA A 218 -9.44 23.08 -2.65
N PRO A 219 -9.00 24.32 -2.95
CA PRO A 219 -8.37 24.63 -4.24
C PRO A 219 -7.11 23.81 -4.53
N ILE A 220 -6.31 23.49 -3.50
CA ILE A 220 -5.07 22.74 -3.69
C ILE A 220 -5.28 21.23 -3.70
N SER A 221 -6.42 20.72 -3.23
CA SER A 221 -6.76 19.30 -3.23
C SER A 221 -7.76 18.90 -4.30
N GLU A 222 -8.31 19.84 -5.07
CA GLU A 222 -9.32 19.57 -6.10
C GLU A 222 -8.83 18.56 -7.15
N ALA A 223 -7.61 18.75 -7.67
CA ALA A 223 -7.03 17.82 -8.66
C ALA A 223 -6.96 16.39 -8.11
N ILE A 224 -6.44 16.21 -6.90
CA ILE A 224 -6.30 14.88 -6.29
C ILE A 224 -7.65 14.30 -5.83
N THR A 225 -8.65 15.14 -5.58
CA THR A 225 -10.02 14.68 -5.33
C THR A 225 -10.62 14.06 -6.59
N ARG A 226 -10.43 14.67 -7.77
CA ARG A 226 -10.86 14.09 -9.06
C ARG A 226 -10.13 12.79 -9.38
N PHE A 227 -8.83 12.70 -9.04
CA PHE A 227 -8.05 11.45 -9.15
C PHE A 227 -8.70 10.31 -8.38
N LYS A 228 -9.06 10.55 -7.11
CA LYS A 228 -9.74 9.56 -6.26
C LYS A 228 -11.05 9.10 -6.87
N GLU A 229 -11.89 10.02 -7.34
CA GLU A 229 -13.20 9.71 -7.92
C GLU A 229 -13.06 8.82 -9.17
N LYS A 230 -12.15 9.19 -10.08
CA LYS A 230 -11.82 8.42 -11.29
C LYS A 230 -11.31 7.01 -10.98
N ASN A 231 -10.59 6.84 -9.88
CA ASN A 231 -9.90 5.60 -9.52
C ASN A 231 -10.60 4.78 -8.42
N SER A 232 -11.87 5.07 -8.12
CA SER A 232 -12.66 4.39 -7.08
C SER A 232 -13.13 2.96 -7.41
N GLN A 233 -12.53 2.35 -8.45
CA GLN A 233 -12.88 1.02 -8.95
C GLN A 233 -12.16 -0.11 -8.17
N PRO A 234 -12.72 -1.34 -8.14
CA PRO A 234 -12.06 -2.50 -7.55
C PRO A 234 -10.65 -2.72 -8.10
N GLY A 235 -9.72 -3.09 -7.22
CA GLY A 235 -8.30 -3.30 -7.52
C GLY A 235 -7.42 -2.05 -7.39
N LEU A 236 -7.99 -0.85 -7.28
CA LEU A 236 -7.25 0.42 -7.17
C LEU A 236 -7.40 1.10 -5.80
N ARG A 237 -7.65 0.30 -4.76
CA ARG A 237 -7.94 0.81 -3.42
C ARG A 237 -6.89 1.73 -2.84
N LEU A 238 -5.62 1.49 -3.17
CA LEU A 238 -4.51 2.33 -2.75
C LEU A 238 -4.70 3.82 -3.15
N PHE A 239 -5.46 4.10 -4.21
CA PHE A 239 -5.75 5.45 -4.70
C PHE A 239 -6.93 6.16 -4.02
N TYR A 240 -7.79 5.43 -3.30
CA TYR A 240 -8.96 6.03 -2.63
C TYR A 240 -9.09 5.71 -1.14
N LYS A 241 -8.20 4.87 -0.57
CA LYS A 241 -8.03 4.75 0.88
C LYS A 241 -7.38 6.04 1.42
N PRO A 242 -7.93 6.71 2.45
CA PRO A 242 -7.43 8.01 2.92
C PRO A 242 -5.96 8.02 3.32
N GLU A 243 -5.54 6.98 4.05
CA GLU A 243 -4.19 6.80 4.56
C GLU A 243 -3.72 5.37 4.28
N VAL A 244 -2.48 5.24 3.84
CA VAL A 244 -1.85 3.96 3.50
C VAL A 244 -0.50 3.86 4.20
N GLY A 245 -0.24 2.72 4.84
CA GLY A 245 1.07 2.43 5.45
C GLY A 245 2.05 1.94 4.39
N GLY A 246 3.32 2.33 4.50
CA GLY A 246 4.39 1.86 3.65
C GLY A 246 5.59 2.81 3.59
N PRO A 247 6.64 2.42 2.84
CA PRO A 247 7.86 3.21 2.70
C PRO A 247 7.61 4.49 1.90
N GLU A 248 8.51 5.46 2.07
CA GLU A 248 8.45 6.76 1.39
C GLU A 248 8.52 6.63 -0.14
N SER A 249 9.26 5.64 -0.65
CA SER A 249 9.36 5.31 -2.07
C SER A 249 8.00 4.95 -2.68
N MET A 250 7.15 4.22 -1.94
CA MET A 250 5.77 3.96 -2.36
C MET A 250 4.98 5.27 -2.43
N ALA A 251 5.03 6.09 -1.38
CA ALA A 251 4.34 7.39 -1.34
C ALA A 251 4.77 8.32 -2.50
N HIS A 252 6.05 8.32 -2.83
CA HIS A 252 6.61 9.08 -3.94
C HIS A 252 6.06 8.61 -5.28
N LEU A 253 6.13 7.30 -5.57
CA LEU A 253 5.61 6.73 -6.82
C LEU A 253 4.10 6.96 -6.97
N LEU A 254 3.32 6.79 -5.90
CA LEU A 254 1.88 7.06 -5.91
C LEU A 254 1.58 8.53 -6.22
N SER A 255 2.37 9.44 -5.67
CA SER A 255 2.24 10.87 -5.95
C SER A 255 2.58 11.20 -7.40
N GLU A 256 3.65 10.64 -7.94
CA GLU A 256 4.04 10.85 -9.35
C GLU A 256 2.98 10.31 -10.32
N HIS A 257 2.46 9.10 -10.06
CA HIS A 257 1.37 8.53 -10.85
C HIS A 257 0.12 9.40 -10.79
N ALA A 258 -0.28 9.85 -9.60
CA ALA A 258 -1.44 10.71 -9.46
C ALA A 258 -1.26 12.06 -10.16
N ALA A 259 -0.06 12.66 -10.09
CA ALA A 259 0.27 13.89 -10.80
C ALA A 259 0.12 13.72 -12.31
N LEU A 260 0.63 12.63 -12.88
CA LEU A 260 0.48 12.32 -14.30
C LEU A 260 -1.00 12.17 -14.69
N GLU A 261 -1.76 11.38 -13.93
CA GLU A 261 -3.17 11.07 -14.19
C GLU A 261 -4.10 12.30 -14.16
N VAL A 262 -3.76 13.31 -13.36
CA VAL A 262 -4.50 14.58 -13.29
C VAL A 262 -3.90 15.68 -14.18
N GLY A 263 -2.95 15.32 -15.04
CA GLY A 263 -2.39 16.23 -16.05
C GLY A 263 -1.37 17.24 -15.52
N LEU A 264 -0.79 17.00 -14.33
CA LEU A 264 0.24 17.86 -13.76
C LEU A 264 1.61 17.57 -14.39
N ARG A 265 2.45 18.59 -14.45
CA ARG A 265 3.77 18.55 -15.11
C ARG A 265 4.77 17.63 -14.43
N GLY A 266 4.65 17.45 -13.11
CA GLY A 266 5.52 16.58 -12.32
C GLY A 266 5.30 16.80 -10.83
N THR A 267 6.15 16.18 -10.01
CA THR A 267 6.02 16.21 -8.54
C THR A 267 7.24 16.87 -7.90
N LEU A 268 6.98 17.80 -6.98
CA LEU A 268 7.95 18.35 -6.07
C LEU A 268 7.85 17.64 -4.72
N ARG A 269 9.00 17.22 -4.20
CA ARG A 269 9.14 16.58 -2.90
C ARG A 269 9.75 17.58 -1.92
N ILE A 270 8.94 18.05 -0.97
CA ILE A 270 9.34 19.10 -0.02
C ILE A 270 9.45 18.50 1.38
N PRO A 271 10.62 18.57 2.04
CA PRO A 271 10.75 18.13 3.42
C PRO A 271 9.95 19.06 4.36
N PHE A 272 9.34 18.47 5.39
CA PHE A 272 8.72 19.24 6.47
C PHE A 272 9.02 18.63 7.83
N SER A 273 8.80 19.41 8.87
CA SER A 273 8.85 18.97 10.26
C SER A 273 7.56 19.37 10.96
N SER A 274 7.05 18.47 11.80
CA SER A 274 5.83 18.65 12.59
C SER A 274 6.06 18.12 14.01
N GLU A 275 5.10 18.35 14.91
CA GLU A 275 5.13 17.77 16.26
C GLU A 275 5.15 16.23 16.24
N ASN A 276 4.59 15.63 15.18
CA ASN A 276 4.53 14.17 14.98
C ASN A 276 5.74 13.61 14.23
N GLY A 277 6.78 14.44 14.00
CA GLY A 277 8.03 14.04 13.33
C GLY A 277 8.27 14.73 11.99
N SER A 278 9.29 14.24 11.29
CA SER A 278 9.70 14.70 9.96
C SER A 278 9.05 13.88 8.85
N GLY A 279 8.91 14.48 7.68
CA GLY A 279 8.29 13.84 6.53
C GLY A 279 8.50 14.60 5.23
N PHE A 280 7.76 14.20 4.20
CA PHE A 280 7.76 14.84 2.89
C PHE A 280 6.33 15.18 2.46
N MET A 281 6.13 16.39 1.94
CA MET A 281 4.94 16.76 1.19
C MET A 281 5.23 16.57 -0.30
N TYR A 282 4.24 16.07 -1.03
CA TYR A 282 4.31 15.92 -2.47
C TYR A 282 3.35 16.92 -3.12
N LEU A 283 3.92 17.83 -3.90
CA LEU A 283 3.19 18.88 -4.60
C LEU A 283 3.25 18.64 -6.10
N GLY A 284 2.09 18.58 -6.75
CA GLY A 284 2.01 18.48 -8.20
C GLY A 284 1.95 19.86 -8.84
N VAL A 285 2.76 20.11 -9.88
CA VAL A 285 2.86 21.43 -10.55
C VAL A 285 1.93 21.49 -11.75
N THR A 286 1.09 22.53 -11.90
CA THR A 286 0.11 22.63 -13.01
C THR A 286 0.79 22.92 -14.35
N GLU A 287 1.32 24.13 -14.52
CA GLU A 287 2.11 24.57 -15.67
C GLU A 287 3.18 25.57 -15.19
N THR A 288 4.24 25.72 -15.97
CA THR A 288 5.29 26.73 -15.71
C THR A 288 5.00 27.91 -16.63
N PRO A 289 5.02 29.17 -16.14
CA PRO A 289 4.85 30.34 -16.99
C PRO A 289 5.91 30.44 -18.08
#